data_AF-A0A7D5M574-F1
#
_entry.id   AF-A0A7D5M574-F1
#
_cell.length_a   1.000
_cell.length_b   1.000
_cell.length_c   1.000
_cell.angle_alpha   90.00
_cell.angle_beta   90.00
_cell.angle_gamma   90.00
#
_symmetry.space_group_name_H-M   'P 1'
#
loop_
_entity.id
_entity.type
_entity.pdbx_description
1 polymer ?
#
loop_
_entity_poly.entity_id
_entity_poly.type
_entity_poly.pdbx_seq_one_letter_code
_entity_poly.pdbx_strand_id
1 'polypeptide(L)'
;MGIEFKKEGNVCERCHKLDTDVGKMTHYKNHELDKLLCQDCIKEIEDYYSLKCSKCGKPAHLRGNLIEYEHEKICTICMDEIKMKKIIKEEQKEVRKNFIKSNWAKWITFGLTITGIIVALLAIGI
;
A
#
# COMPACT_ATOMS: atom_id res chain seq x y z
N MET A 1 -43.11 12.22 41.82
CA MET A 1 -42.12 13.14 41.25
C MET A 1 -40.77 12.44 41.33
N GLY A 2 -40.27 11.93 40.21
CA GLY A 2 -38.94 11.32 40.15
C GLY A 2 -37.91 12.43 40.22
N ILE A 3 -37.01 12.36 41.21
CA ILE A 3 -35.89 13.29 41.33
C ILE A 3 -34.90 12.91 40.23
N GLU A 4 -34.90 13.67 39.14
CA GLU A 4 -33.84 13.59 38.13
C GLU A 4 -32.54 14.10 38.78
N PHE A 5 -31.70 13.17 39.23
CA PHE A 5 -30.34 13.49 39.65
C PHE A 5 -29.57 13.99 38.43
N LYS A 6 -29.35 15.31 38.34
CA LYS A 6 -28.34 15.87 37.45
C LYS A 6 -26.98 15.29 37.86
N LYS A 7 -26.47 14.35 37.06
CA LYS A 7 -25.09 13.90 37.16
C LYS A 7 -24.19 15.06 36.69
N GLU A 8 -23.73 15.86 37.63
CA GLU A 8 -22.60 16.77 37.41
C GLU A 8 -21.33 15.91 37.39
N GLY A 9 -20.66 15.87 36.26
CA GLY A 9 -19.46 15.06 36.04
C GLY A 9 -18.65 15.63 34.89
N ASN A 10 -17.35 15.34 34.88
CA ASN A 10 -16.52 15.74 33.74
C ASN A 10 -16.93 14.95 32.49
N VAL A 11 -16.79 15.57 31.31
CA VAL A 11 -17.14 14.95 30.03
C VAL A 11 -15.88 14.73 29.22
N CYS A 12 -15.74 13.56 28.60
CA CYS A 12 -14.65 13.29 27.67
C CYS A 12 -14.82 14.14 26.43
N GLU A 13 -13.82 14.97 26.10
CA GLU A 13 -13.87 15.90 24.97
C GLU A 13 -13.84 15.23 23.58
N ARG A 14 -13.68 13.90 23.53
CA ARG A 14 -13.67 13.12 22.27
C ARG A 14 -14.95 12.30 22.08
N CYS A 15 -15.33 11.50 23.08
CA CYS A 15 -16.50 10.62 22.98
C CYS A 15 -17.77 11.21 23.61
N HIS A 16 -17.67 12.39 24.24
CA HIS A 16 -18.76 13.12 24.90
C HIS A 16 -19.51 12.34 25.98
N LYS A 17 -18.90 11.28 26.53
CA LYS A 17 -19.44 10.50 27.64
C LYS A 17 -18.99 11.08 28.98
N LEU A 18 -19.83 10.94 30.00
CA LEU A 18 -19.55 11.35 31.37
C LEU A 18 -18.55 10.41 32.04
N ASP A 19 -17.78 10.92 33.00
CA ASP A 19 -16.86 10.14 33.84
C ASP A 19 -17.55 8.99 34.59
N THR A 20 -18.83 9.12 34.92
CA THR A 20 -19.61 8.01 35.48
C THR A 20 -19.76 6.83 34.53
N ASP A 21 -19.65 7.04 33.23
CA ASP A 21 -19.88 6.02 32.20
C ASP A 21 -18.57 5.45 31.63
N VAL A 22 -17.51 6.24 31.58
CA VAL A 22 -16.18 5.86 31.03
C VAL A 22 -15.09 5.72 32.09
N GLY A 23 -15.42 5.99 33.34
CA GLY A 23 -14.50 5.95 34.45
C GLY A 23 -13.53 7.15 34.46
N LYS A 24 -12.30 6.88 34.90
CA LYS A 24 -11.30 7.92 35.17
C LYS A 24 -10.94 8.71 33.91
N MET A 25 -11.06 10.03 34.01
CA MET A 25 -10.57 10.96 32.99
C MET A 25 -9.16 11.44 33.30
N THR A 26 -8.38 11.68 32.25
CA THR A 26 -7.00 12.17 32.36
C THR A 26 -6.79 13.30 31.35
N HIS A 27 -6.04 14.33 31.77
CA HIS A 27 -5.63 15.39 30.86
C HIS A 27 -4.56 14.85 29.92
N TYR A 28 -4.89 14.71 28.65
CA TYR A 28 -4.00 14.21 27.61
C TYR A 28 -3.26 15.38 26.98
N LYS A 29 -1.93 15.39 27.11
CA LYS A 29 -1.00 16.41 26.58
C LYS A 29 0.06 15.76 25.69
N ASN A 30 -0.35 15.23 24.56
CA ASN A 30 0.56 14.57 23.62
C ASN A 30 0.01 14.68 22.18
N HIS A 31 0.88 14.48 21.19
CA HIS A 31 0.54 14.55 19.76
C HIS A 31 -0.23 15.83 19.38
N GLU A 32 0.18 16.97 19.95
CA GLU A 32 -0.42 18.29 19.73
C GLU A 32 -1.90 18.39 20.17
N LEU A 33 -2.37 17.45 20.99
CA LEU A 33 -3.68 17.48 21.63
C LEU A 33 -3.51 17.86 23.09
N ASP A 34 -4.30 18.83 23.54
CA ASP A 34 -4.44 19.19 24.95
C ASP A 34 -5.93 19.13 25.34
N LYS A 35 -6.38 17.97 25.84
CA LYS A 35 -7.81 17.67 26.08
C LYS A 35 -8.02 16.73 27.27
N LEU A 36 -9.15 16.84 27.94
CA LEU A 36 -9.62 15.90 28.95
C LEU A 36 -10.27 14.67 28.29
N LEU A 37 -9.60 13.53 28.36
CA LEU A 37 -10.00 12.30 27.66
C LEU A 37 -10.20 11.13 28.63
N CYS A 38 -11.08 10.20 28.26
CA CYS A 38 -11.18 8.90 28.92
C CYS A 38 -10.05 7.96 28.46
N GLN A 39 -9.79 6.93 29.25
CA GLN A 39 -8.69 6.00 29.02
C GLN A 39 -8.80 5.25 27.67
N ASP A 40 -10.02 4.88 27.26
CA ASP A 40 -10.25 4.24 25.95
C ASP A 40 -9.89 5.17 24.79
N CYS A 41 -10.31 6.44 24.87
CA CYS A 41 -9.98 7.44 23.86
C CYS A 41 -8.48 7.69 23.78
N ILE A 42 -7.77 7.72 24.92
CA ILE A 42 -6.31 7.85 24.96
C ILE A 42 -5.66 6.65 24.27
N LYS A 43 -6.09 5.44 24.61
CA LYS A 43 -5.57 4.21 24.02
C LYS A 43 -5.73 4.19 22.50
N GLU A 44 -6.90 4.58 21.98
CA GLU A 44 -7.12 4.66 20.53
C GLU A 44 -6.18 5.67 19.84
N ILE A 45 -5.88 6.80 20.48
CA ILE A 45 -4.94 7.80 19.95
C ILE A 45 -3.54 7.19 19.92
N GLU A 46 -3.08 6.65 21.05
CA GLU A 46 -1.75 6.07 21.16
C GLU A 46 -1.57 4.90 20.18
N ASP A 47 -2.56 4.03 20.07
CA ASP A 47 -2.59 2.94 19.11
C ASP A 47 -2.44 3.49 17.68
N TYR A 48 -3.20 4.52 17.30
CA TYR A 48 -3.09 5.15 15.98
C TYR A 48 -1.68 5.74 15.71
N TYR A 49 -1.11 6.45 16.69
CA TYR A 49 0.22 7.04 16.54
C TYR A 49 1.36 6.00 16.60
N SER A 50 1.11 4.83 17.20
CA SER A 50 2.04 3.70 17.25
C SER A 50 2.10 2.90 15.94
N LEU A 51 1.06 2.99 15.10
CA LEU A 51 0.99 2.25 13.85
C LEU A 51 2.13 2.66 12.92
N LYS A 52 2.87 1.67 12.44
CA LYS A 52 4.00 1.82 11.51
C LYS A 52 3.77 1.01 10.25
N CYS A 53 4.28 1.52 9.15
CA CYS A 53 4.31 0.79 7.88
C CYS A 53 5.27 -0.41 8.00
N SER A 54 4.80 -1.62 7.71
CA SER A 54 5.62 -2.84 7.76
C SER A 54 6.86 -2.78 6.85
N LYS A 55 6.76 -2.11 5.70
CA LYS A 55 7.83 -2.05 4.70
C LYS A 55 8.92 -1.01 5.01
N CYS A 56 8.54 0.18 5.48
CA CYS A 56 9.49 1.29 5.70
C CYS A 56 9.69 1.68 7.17
N GLY A 57 8.96 1.07 8.10
CA GLY A 57 9.05 1.33 9.53
C GLY A 57 8.60 2.72 9.98
N LYS A 58 8.17 3.58 9.04
CA LYS A 58 7.74 4.94 9.34
C LYS A 58 6.33 4.94 9.95
N PRO A 59 6.06 5.86 10.89
CA PRO A 59 4.73 6.03 11.47
C PRO A 59 3.68 6.33 10.40
N ALA A 60 2.48 5.78 10.58
CA ALA A 60 1.33 5.99 9.71
C ALA A 60 1.01 7.47 9.55
N HIS A 61 0.88 8.19 10.66
CA HIS A 61 0.51 9.61 10.67
C HIS A 61 1.43 10.52 9.81
N LEU A 62 2.69 10.14 9.55
CA LEU A 62 3.62 10.89 8.70
C LEU A 62 3.52 10.55 7.20
N ARG A 63 2.96 9.40 6.86
CA ARG A 63 2.97 8.84 5.50
C ARG A 63 1.55 8.59 4.96
N GLY A 64 0.53 9.08 5.67
CA GLY A 64 -0.88 8.88 5.36
C GLY A 64 -1.43 7.57 5.91
N ASN A 65 -2.62 7.18 5.48
CA ASN A 65 -3.25 5.96 5.97
C ASN A 65 -2.44 4.70 5.62
N LEU A 66 -2.44 3.73 6.54
CA LEU A 66 -1.99 2.38 6.23
C LEU A 66 -3.12 1.62 5.55
N ILE A 67 -2.76 0.88 4.51
CA ILE A 67 -3.64 -0.01 3.76
C ILE A 67 -3.14 -1.44 3.90
N GLU A 68 -4.07 -2.39 3.88
CA GLU A 68 -3.76 -3.80 3.99
C GLU A 68 -3.36 -4.36 2.62
N TYR A 69 -2.24 -5.06 2.57
CA TYR A 69 -1.71 -5.70 1.37
C TYR A 69 -0.95 -6.95 1.76
N GLU A 70 -1.32 -8.09 1.19
CA GLU A 70 -0.67 -9.38 1.50
C GLU A 70 -0.61 -9.68 3.01
N HIS A 71 -1.64 -9.29 3.77
CA HIS A 71 -1.75 -9.38 5.24
C HIS A 71 -0.80 -8.48 6.03
N GLU A 72 -0.15 -7.52 5.37
CA GLU A 72 0.69 -6.49 6.00
C GLU A 72 0.05 -5.10 5.88
N LYS A 73 0.26 -4.26 6.90
CA LYS A 73 -0.15 -2.85 6.87
C LYS A 73 0.98 -2.00 6.27
N ILE A 74 0.78 -1.53 5.04
CA ILE A 74 1.75 -0.68 4.33
C ILE A 74 1.19 0.72 4.09
N CYS A 75 2.06 1.72 4.04
CA CYS A 75 1.65 3.08 3.70
C CYS A 75 1.41 3.23 2.18
N THR A 76 0.60 4.20 1.81
CA THR A 76 0.23 4.52 0.43
C THR A 76 1.45 4.73 -0.47
N ILE A 77 2.47 5.45 0.01
CA ILE A 77 3.71 5.67 -0.76
C ILE A 77 4.42 4.35 -1.08
N CYS A 78 4.54 3.46 -0.09
CA CYS A 78 5.16 2.15 -0.29
C CYS A 78 4.36 1.26 -1.24
N MET A 79 3.04 1.40 -1.26
CA MET A 79 2.14 0.74 -2.21
C MET A 79 2.33 1.27 -3.63
N ASP A 80 2.44 2.58 -3.81
CA ASP A 80 2.63 3.19 -5.12
C ASP A 80 3.96 2.73 -5.75
N GLU A 81 5.03 2.62 -4.95
CA GLU A 81 6.29 2.00 -5.40
C GLU A 81 6.09 0.55 -5.88
N ILE A 82 5.27 -0.24 -5.18
CA ILE A 82 4.98 -1.64 -5.57
C ILE A 82 4.21 -1.67 -6.88
N LYS A 83 3.19 -0.81 -7.03
CA LYS A 83 2.39 -0.70 -8.27
C LYS A 83 3.26 -0.29 -9.45
N MET A 84 4.10 0.73 -9.29
CA MET A 84 5.01 1.19 -10.35
C MET A 84 5.97 0.09 -10.78
N LYS A 85 6.55 -0.66 -9.83
CA LYS A 85 7.41 -1.81 -10.16
C LYS A 85 6.68 -2.90 -10.94
N LYS A 86 5.40 -3.14 -10.66
CA LYS A 86 4.58 -4.10 -11.42
C LYS A 86 4.35 -3.63 -12.86
N ILE A 87 3.96 -2.36 -13.04
CA ILE A 87 3.75 -1.77 -14.37
C ILE A 87 5.02 -1.86 -15.22
N ILE A 88 6.15 -1.39 -14.68
CA ILE A 88 7.45 -1.45 -15.38
C ILE A 88 7.81 -2.89 -15.79
N LYS A 89 7.56 -3.86 -14.90
CA LYS A 89 7.83 -5.28 -15.17
C LYS A 89 6.94 -5.84 -16.27
N GLU A 90 5.68 -5.41 -16.34
CA GLU A 90 4.74 -5.81 -17.41
C GLU A 90 5.13 -5.20 -18.75
N GLU A 91 5.47 -3.91 -18.78
CA GLU A 91 5.98 -3.22 -19.97
C GLU A 91 7.25 -3.90 -20.50
N GLN A 92 8.22 -4.21 -19.62
CA GLN A 92 9.44 -4.93 -20.00
C GLN A 92 9.14 -6.31 -20.60
N LYS A 93 8.16 -7.03 -20.03
CA LYS A 93 7.72 -8.33 -20.54
C LYS A 93 7.08 -8.21 -21.92
N GLU A 94 6.29 -7.17 -22.14
CA GLU A 94 5.65 -6.89 -23.43
C GLU A 94 6.68 -6.52 -24.50
N VAL A 95 7.60 -5.61 -24.20
CA VAL A 95 8.71 -5.25 -25.11
C VAL A 95 9.52 -6.50 -25.49
N ARG A 96 9.85 -7.35 -24.52
CA ARG A 96 10.57 -8.61 -24.79
C ARG A 96 9.78 -9.56 -25.69
N LYS A 97 8.47 -9.72 -25.46
CA LYS A 97 7.60 -10.53 -26.33
C LYS A 97 7.56 -9.97 -27.75
N ASN A 98 7.41 -8.65 -27.90
CA ASN A 98 7.34 -7.98 -29.19
C ASN A 98 8.67 -8.11 -29.95
N PHE A 99 9.81 -8.01 -29.26
CA PHE A 99 11.13 -8.24 -29.84
C PHE A 99 11.29 -9.68 -30.35
N ILE A 100 10.91 -10.68 -29.55
CA ILE A 100 10.97 -12.10 -29.95
C ILE A 100 10.07 -12.33 -31.17
N LYS A 101 8.85 -11.82 -31.17
CA LYS A 101 7.89 -11.96 -32.29
C LYS A 101 8.42 -11.30 -33.57
N SER A 102 8.96 -10.08 -33.48
CA SER A 102 9.51 -9.35 -34.62
C SER A 102 10.72 -10.07 -35.22
N ASN A 103 11.62 -10.58 -34.37
CA ASN A 103 12.79 -11.30 -34.84
C ASN A 103 12.44 -12.68 -35.38
N TRP A 104 11.49 -13.41 -34.81
CA TRP A 104 11.10 -14.74 -35.31
C TRP A 104 10.75 -14.73 -36.81
N ALA A 105 10.01 -13.72 -37.28
CA ALA A 105 9.71 -13.56 -38.71
C ALA A 105 10.96 -13.30 -39.57
N LYS A 106 11.92 -12.51 -39.07
CA LYS A 106 13.21 -12.28 -39.73
C LYS A 106 14.04 -13.57 -39.79
N TRP A 107 14.11 -14.32 -38.70
CA TRP A 107 14.87 -15.58 -38.64
C TRP A 107 14.31 -16.63 -39.60
N ILE A 108 12.97 -16.74 -39.73
CA ILE A 108 12.34 -17.63 -40.72
C ILE A 108 12.69 -17.22 -42.14
N THR A 109 12.56 -15.94 -42.47
CA THR A 109 12.85 -15.45 -43.83
C THR A 109 14.32 -15.66 -44.18
N PHE A 110 15.25 -15.33 -43.28
CA PHE A 110 16.67 -15.63 -43.45
C PHE A 110 16.93 -17.12 -43.67
N GLY A 111 16.32 -17.98 -42.84
CA GLY A 111 16.45 -19.44 -42.98
C GLY A 111 16.01 -19.94 -44.35
N LEU A 112 14.82 -19.53 -44.81
CA LEU A 112 14.30 -19.91 -46.13
C LEU A 112 15.19 -19.42 -47.28
N THR A 113 15.71 -18.18 -47.21
CA THR A 113 16.64 -17.67 -48.23
C THR A 113 17.95 -18.46 -48.27
N ILE A 114 18.52 -18.80 -47.12
CA ILE A 114 19.77 -19.57 -47.05
C ILE A 114 19.56 -20.97 -47.62
N THR A 115 18.48 -21.66 -47.22
CA THR A 115 18.15 -22.99 -47.75
C THR A 115 17.92 -22.95 -49.27
N GLY A 116 17.21 -21.93 -49.76
CA GLY A 116 17.01 -21.74 -51.20
C GLY A 116 18.32 -21.55 -51.98
N ILE A 117 19.26 -20.76 -51.44
CA ILE A 117 20.59 -20.57 -52.04
C ILE A 117 21.38 -21.88 -52.08
N ILE A 118 21.38 -22.66 -50.98
CA ILE A 118 22.08 -23.95 -50.92
C ILE A 118 21.53 -24.93 -51.98
N VAL A 119 20.21 -25.02 -52.11
CA VAL A 119 19.57 -25.90 -53.11
C VAL A 119 19.92 -25.45 -54.53
N ALA A 120 19.92 -24.15 -54.79
CA ALA A 120 20.29 -23.62 -56.11
C ALA A 120 21.77 -23.93 -56.46
N LEU A 121 22.69 -23.81 -55.50
CA LEU A 121 24.11 -24.14 -55.71
C LEU A 121 24.31 -25.64 -56.01
N LEU A 122 23.63 -26.53 -55.27
CA LEU A 122 23.69 -27.98 -55.51
C LEU A 122 23.12 -28.39 -56.88
N ALA A 123 22.10 -27.68 -57.38
CA ALA A 123 21.50 -27.96 -58.68
C ALA A 123 22.39 -27.56 -59.87
N ILE A 124 23.34 -26.64 -59.67
CA ILE A 124 24.27 -26.16 -60.71
C ILE A 124 25.48 -27.10 -60.88
N GLY A 125 25.64 -28.09 -60.00
CA GLY A 125 26.67 -29.12 -60.13
C GLY A 125 28.08 -28.64 -59.79
N ILE A 126 28.20 -27.74 -58.81
CA ILE A 126 29.42 -27.52 -58.02
C ILE A 126 29.36 -28.45 -56.82
#